data_AF-A0A529K3V8-F1
#
_entry.id   AF-A0A529K3V8-F1
#
_cell.length_a   1.000
_cell.length_b   1.000
_cell.length_c   1.000
_cell.angle_alpha   90.00
_cell.angle_beta   90.00
_cell.angle_gamma   90.00
#
_symmetry.space_group_name_H-M   'P 1'
#
loop_
_entity.id
_entity.type
_entity.pdbx_description
1 polymer ?
#
loop_
_entity_poly.entity_id
_entity_poly.type
_entity_poly.pdbx_seq_one_letter_code
_entity_poly.pdbx_strand_id
1 'polypeptide(L)'
;MRRLLLVTAAASLAAIGLASSQDATMSFFVTSVGSGKGADLGGLAGADAHCGSLAEAAGISGKTWRAYLSTSDTDARDRIGKGPWFNAKGVKIADDVASLHSDANAITK
;
A
#
# COMPACT_ATOMS: atom_id res chain seq x y z
N MET A 1 2.94 15.38 67.21
CA MET A 1 4.23 15.25 66.52
C MET A 1 3.99 14.76 65.10
N ARG A 2 4.26 15.61 64.11
CA ARG A 2 3.81 15.48 62.72
C ARG A 2 4.90 14.76 61.92
N ARG A 3 4.70 13.49 61.58
CA ARG A 3 5.62 12.73 60.72
C ARG A 3 5.29 13.04 59.26
N LEU A 4 6.03 13.96 58.65
CA LEU A 4 6.17 14.04 57.20
C LEU A 4 7.14 12.94 56.77
N LEU A 5 6.74 12.06 55.86
CA LEU A 5 7.64 11.21 55.10
C LEU A 5 7.31 11.38 53.62
N LEU A 6 8.34 11.75 52.86
CA LEU A 6 8.31 12.21 51.49
C LEU A 6 7.96 11.08 50.52
N VAL A 7 7.06 11.37 49.58
CA VAL A 7 6.78 10.52 48.41
C VAL A 7 7.75 10.91 47.30
N THR A 8 8.75 10.09 47.02
CA THR A 8 9.57 10.22 45.81
C THR A 8 8.89 9.49 44.66
N ALA A 9 8.16 10.23 43.84
CA ALA A 9 7.61 9.71 42.59
C ALA A 9 8.71 9.66 41.52
N ALA A 10 9.16 8.46 41.16
CA ALA A 10 10.00 8.24 40.00
C ALA A 10 9.13 8.31 38.74
N ALA A 11 9.22 9.40 37.99
CA ALA A 11 8.54 9.55 36.70
C ALA A 11 9.34 8.83 35.61
N SER A 12 8.91 7.62 35.27
CA SER A 12 9.43 6.86 34.13
C SER A 12 9.01 7.54 32.82
N LEU A 13 9.98 8.11 32.10
CA LEU A 13 9.78 8.69 30.78
C LEU A 13 9.55 7.55 29.78
N ALA A 14 8.29 7.21 29.50
CA ALA A 14 7.95 6.29 28.43
C ALA A 14 8.24 6.95 27.08
N ALA A 15 9.30 6.49 26.40
CA ALA A 15 9.55 6.84 25.01
C ALA A 15 8.44 6.21 24.16
N ILE A 16 7.45 7.01 23.80
CA ILE A 16 6.42 6.63 22.82
C ILE A 16 7.13 6.56 21.47
N GLY A 17 7.44 5.34 21.02
CA GLY A 17 7.90 5.12 19.66
C GLY A 17 6.84 5.62 18.69
N LEU A 18 7.17 6.66 17.92
CA LEU A 18 6.37 7.08 16.79
C LEU A 18 6.42 5.97 15.74
N ALA A 19 5.38 5.15 15.67
CA ALA A 19 5.14 4.28 14.54
C ALA A 19 4.86 5.17 13.32
N SER A 20 5.89 5.44 12.52
CA SER A 20 5.75 6.18 11.27
C SER A 20 4.79 5.42 10.35
N SER A 21 3.69 6.06 9.96
CA SER A 21 2.75 5.59 8.95
C SER A 21 3.45 5.49 7.59
N GLN A 22 4.16 4.39 7.36
CA GLN A 22 4.74 4.07 6.06
C GLN A 22 3.64 3.55 5.09
N ASP A 23 2.52 3.06 5.63
CA ASP A 23 1.39 2.50 4.85
C ASP A 23 0.73 3.50 3.90
N ALA A 24 0.72 4.80 4.22
CA ALA A 24 0.13 5.81 3.35
C ALA A 24 0.94 6.03 2.05
N THR A 25 2.18 5.54 1.96
CA THR A 25 3.05 5.74 0.80
C THR A 25 2.90 4.64 -0.25
N MET A 26 2.52 3.43 0.14
CA MET A 26 2.40 2.31 -0.80
C MET A 26 1.29 2.58 -1.82
N SER A 27 1.60 2.33 -3.09
CA SER A 27 0.70 2.54 -4.22
C SER A 27 0.85 1.49 -5.32
N PHE A 28 1.70 0.48 -5.13
CA PHE A 28 1.91 -0.62 -6.06
C PHE A 28 2.18 -1.93 -5.31
N PHE A 29 1.57 -3.02 -5.77
CA PHE A 29 1.90 -4.37 -5.31
C PHE A 29 1.63 -5.43 -6.37
N VAL A 30 2.25 -6.58 -6.16
CA VAL A 30 1.95 -7.84 -6.85
C VAL A 30 1.51 -8.83 -5.77
N THR A 31 0.51 -9.65 -6.06
CA THR A 31 -0.06 -10.61 -5.12
C THR A 31 0.00 -12.02 -5.69
N SER A 32 0.27 -13.01 -4.83
CA SER A 32 0.05 -14.43 -5.12
C SER A 32 -1.36 -14.88 -4.76
N VAL A 33 -2.14 -14.03 -4.09
CA VAL A 33 -3.53 -14.33 -3.67
C VAL A 33 -4.46 -14.05 -4.84
N GLY A 34 -4.86 -15.12 -5.54
CA GLY A 34 -5.86 -15.08 -6.59
C GLY A 34 -7.29 -14.92 -6.04
N SER A 35 -8.24 -14.64 -6.94
CA SER A 35 -9.67 -14.54 -6.63
C SER A 35 -10.34 -15.89 -6.29
N GLY A 36 -9.62 -17.00 -6.49
CA GLY A 36 -10.19 -18.36 -6.45
C GLY A 36 -10.99 -18.75 -7.70
N LYS A 37 -11.18 -17.83 -8.65
CA LYS A 37 -11.91 -18.06 -9.92
C LYS A 37 -11.00 -18.00 -11.16
N GLY A 38 -9.69 -18.00 -10.95
CA GLY A 38 -8.72 -17.78 -12.02
C GLY A 38 -8.85 -16.37 -12.61
N ALA A 39 -8.82 -16.26 -13.94
CA ALA A 39 -8.95 -14.99 -14.66
C ALA A 39 -10.39 -14.44 -14.72
N ASP A 40 -11.39 -15.18 -14.23
CA ASP A 40 -12.76 -14.69 -14.10
C ASP A 40 -12.86 -13.72 -12.92
N LEU A 41 -12.51 -12.46 -13.18
CA LEU A 41 -12.50 -11.37 -12.22
C LEU A 41 -13.77 -10.51 -12.30
N GLY A 42 -14.79 -10.89 -13.09
CA GLY A 42 -15.98 -10.05 -13.28
C GLY A 42 -15.70 -8.74 -14.02
N GLY A 43 -14.74 -8.77 -14.95
CA GLY A 43 -14.26 -7.59 -15.68
C GLY A 43 -13.40 -6.67 -14.81
N LEU A 44 -13.12 -5.48 -15.33
CA LEU A 44 -12.17 -4.56 -14.69
C LEU A 44 -12.65 -4.04 -13.33
N ALA A 45 -13.96 -3.89 -13.14
CA ALA A 45 -14.53 -3.46 -11.87
C ALA A 45 -14.33 -4.50 -10.77
N GLY A 46 -14.53 -5.79 -11.08
CA GLY A 46 -14.28 -6.86 -10.10
C GLY A 46 -12.78 -7.11 -9.88
N ALA A 47 -11.94 -6.95 -10.91
CA ALA A 47 -10.49 -6.99 -10.75
C ALA A 47 -9.99 -5.89 -9.78
N ASP A 48 -10.57 -4.70 -9.86
CA ASP A 48 -10.28 -3.61 -8.92
C ASP A 48 -10.74 -3.88 -7.51
N ALA A 49 -11.97 -4.37 -7.36
CA ALA A 49 -12.50 -4.74 -6.07
C ALA A 49 -11.60 -5.77 -5.40
N HIS A 50 -11.07 -6.74 -6.17
CA HIS A 50 -10.09 -7.70 -5.69
C HIS A 50 -8.81 -7.00 -5.18
N CYS A 51 -8.19 -6.14 -6.00
CA CYS A 51 -7.00 -5.39 -5.59
C CYS A 51 -7.26 -4.49 -4.37
N GLY A 52 -8.40 -3.82 -4.32
CA GLY A 52 -8.82 -2.98 -3.19
C GLY A 52 -8.96 -3.79 -1.91
N SER A 53 -9.67 -4.92 -1.96
CA SER A 53 -9.84 -5.79 -0.79
C SER A 53 -8.52 -6.34 -0.25
N LEU A 54 -7.56 -6.66 -1.13
CA LEU A 54 -6.23 -7.10 -0.73
C LEU A 54 -5.42 -5.99 -0.06
N ALA A 55 -5.51 -4.76 -0.58
CA ALA A 55 -4.85 -3.63 0.03
C ALA A 55 -5.47 -3.27 1.40
N GLU A 56 -6.79 -3.32 1.52
CA GLU A 56 -7.50 -3.13 2.79
C GLU A 56 -7.12 -4.21 3.80
N ALA A 57 -7.05 -5.48 3.38
CA ALA A 57 -6.60 -6.58 4.22
C ALA A 57 -5.14 -6.42 4.68
N ALA A 58 -4.32 -5.71 3.91
CA ALA A 58 -2.96 -5.32 4.28
C ALA A 58 -2.89 -4.04 5.15
N GLY A 59 -4.03 -3.46 5.54
CA GLY A 59 -4.11 -2.26 6.38
C GLY A 59 -4.04 -0.94 5.61
N ILE A 60 -4.05 -0.97 4.27
CA ILE A 60 -3.95 0.23 3.44
C ILE A 60 -5.34 0.67 2.99
N SER A 61 -5.79 1.80 3.53
CA SER A 61 -7.09 2.40 3.22
C SER A 61 -6.96 3.79 2.59
N GLY A 62 -8.07 4.35 2.10
CA GLY A 62 -8.11 5.72 1.57
C GLY A 62 -7.49 5.91 0.17
N LYS A 63 -7.25 4.83 -0.57
CA LYS A 63 -6.74 4.86 -1.95
C LYS A 63 -7.71 4.14 -2.88
N THR A 64 -7.75 4.58 -4.13
CA THR A 64 -8.42 3.84 -5.21
C THR A 64 -7.40 2.91 -5.86
N TRP A 65 -7.65 1.61 -5.79
CA TRP A 65 -6.79 0.58 -6.35
C TRP A 65 -7.32 0.11 -7.70
N ARG A 66 -6.45 0.16 -8.72
CA ARG A 66 -6.74 -0.32 -10.06
C ARG A 66 -5.90 -1.55 -10.37
N ALA A 67 -6.55 -2.64 -10.79
CA ALA A 67 -5.87 -3.79 -11.36
C ALA A 67 -5.19 -3.40 -12.68
N TYR A 68 -3.93 -3.82 -12.87
CA TYR A 68 -3.18 -3.49 -14.08
C TYR A 68 -3.53 -4.43 -15.23
N LEU A 69 -4.73 -4.25 -15.78
CA LEU A 69 -5.33 -5.08 -16.82
C LEU A 69 -5.98 -4.21 -17.90
N SER A 70 -5.73 -4.59 -19.16
CA SER A 70 -6.45 -4.08 -20.32
C SER A 70 -7.68 -4.95 -20.62
N THR A 71 -8.65 -4.37 -21.32
CA THR A 71 -9.71 -5.07 -22.06
C THR A 71 -9.53 -4.82 -23.56
N SER A 72 -10.46 -5.31 -24.38
CA SER A 72 -10.46 -5.04 -25.83
C SER A 72 -10.68 -3.56 -26.19
N ASP A 73 -11.22 -2.77 -25.28
CA ASP A 73 -11.61 -1.37 -25.48
C ASP A 73 -10.89 -0.38 -24.56
N THR A 74 -10.09 -0.86 -23.61
CA THR A 74 -9.46 -0.02 -22.59
C THR A 74 -8.06 -0.50 -22.27
N ASP A 75 -7.08 0.39 -22.40
CA ASP A 75 -5.69 0.10 -22.03
C ASP A 75 -5.42 0.30 -20.53
N ALA A 76 -4.70 -0.62 -19.90
CA ALA A 76 -4.35 -0.55 -18.47
C ALA A 76 -3.65 0.76 -18.08
N ARG A 77 -2.76 1.24 -18.96
CA ARG A 77 -1.93 2.44 -18.73
C ARG A 77 -2.74 3.72 -18.58
N ASP A 78 -3.94 3.77 -19.16
CA ASP A 78 -4.80 4.96 -19.15
C ASP A 78 -5.70 5.03 -17.89
N ARG A 79 -5.64 3.99 -17.05
CA ARG A 79 -6.56 3.78 -15.93
C ARG A 79 -5.88 3.93 -14.57
N ILE A 80 -4.56 3.96 -14.57
CA ILE A 80 -3.73 4.13 -13.38
C ILE A 80 -3.38 5.61 -13.18
N GLY A 81 -2.93 5.95 -11.96
CA GLY A 81 -2.40 7.28 -11.68
C GLY A 81 -1.16 7.62 -12.51
N LYS A 82 -0.61 8.82 -12.36
CA LYS A 82 0.58 9.25 -13.12
C LYS A 82 1.91 8.79 -12.49
N GLY A 83 1.87 8.13 -11.33
CA GLY A 83 3.04 7.89 -10.49
C GLY A 83 3.38 9.09 -9.60
N PRO A 84 4.48 9.04 -8.82
CA PRO A 84 5.35 7.87 -8.65
C PRO A 84 4.66 6.75 -7.86
N TRP A 85 5.11 5.51 -8.09
CA TRP A 85 4.62 4.36 -7.33
C TRP A 85 5.66 3.78 -6.39
N PHE A 86 5.20 3.32 -5.23
CA PHE A 86 6.03 2.69 -4.22
C PHE A 86 5.44 1.36 -3.77
N ASN A 87 6.30 0.38 -3.53
CA ASN A 87 5.88 -0.90 -2.94
C ASN A 87 5.76 -0.82 -1.41
N ALA A 88 5.34 -1.91 -0.78
CA ALA A 88 5.18 -2.03 0.67
C ALA A 88 6.47 -1.75 1.47
N LYS A 89 7.66 -1.82 0.85
CA LYS A 89 8.95 -1.51 1.48
C LYS A 89 9.37 -0.04 1.29
N GLY A 90 8.50 0.79 0.70
CA GLY A 90 8.82 2.18 0.36
C GLY A 90 9.81 2.31 -0.81
N VAL A 91 10.08 1.23 -1.55
CA VAL A 91 10.95 1.28 -2.74
C VAL A 91 10.14 1.81 -3.92
N LYS A 92 10.69 2.82 -4.59
CA LYS A 92 10.10 3.40 -5.81
C LYS A 92 10.11 2.37 -6.93
N ILE A 93 8.93 2.08 -7.47
CA ILE A 93 8.72 1.16 -8.60
C ILE A 93 8.93 1.86 -9.94
N ALA A 94 8.36 3.05 -10.09
CA ALA A 94 8.52 3.90 -11.26
C ALA A 94 8.15 5.35 -10.93
N ASP A 95 8.78 6.30 -11.62
CA ASP A 95 8.46 7.72 -11.53
C ASP A 95 7.14 8.06 -12.22
N ASP A 96 6.91 7.44 -13.39
CA ASP A 96 5.76 7.68 -14.25
C ASP A 96 5.41 6.47 -15.13
N VAL A 97 4.33 6.58 -15.90
CA VAL A 97 3.82 5.51 -16.78
C VAL A 97 4.88 5.07 -17.80
N ALA A 98 5.68 6.00 -18.32
CA ALA A 98 6.73 5.67 -19.30
C ALA A 98 7.82 4.82 -18.64
N SER A 99 8.27 5.21 -17.46
CA SER A 99 9.27 4.50 -16.67
C SER A 99 8.77 3.13 -16.22
N LEU A 100 7.49 3.01 -15.86
CA LEU A 100 6.84 1.74 -15.50
C LEU A 100 6.91 0.71 -16.64
N HIS A 101 6.93 1.17 -17.90
CA HIS A 101 7.01 0.35 -19.11
C HIS A 101 8.41 0.28 -19.73
N SER A 102 9.42 0.82 -19.05
CA SER A 102 10.82 0.74 -19.46
C SER A 102 11.55 -0.36 -18.69
N ASP A 103 12.75 -0.72 -19.14
CA ASP A 103 13.64 -1.63 -18.39
C ASP A 103 14.16 -1.03 -17.07
N ALA A 104 13.97 0.28 -16.85
CA ALA A 104 14.42 0.98 -15.65
C ALA A 104 13.44 0.90 -14.47
N ASN A 105 12.30 0.20 -14.62
CA ASN A 105 11.37 -0.02 -13.52
C ASN A 105 11.97 -0.96 -12.45
N ALA A 106 11.50 -0.86 -11.21
CA ALA A 106 11.96 -1.70 -10.10
C ALA A 106 11.01 -2.87 -9.79
N ILE A 107 10.32 -3.42 -10.80
CA ILE A 107 9.49 -4.61 -10.66
C ILE A 107 10.38 -5.85 -10.75
N THR A 108 10.77 -6.39 -9.59
CA THR A 108 11.59 -7.61 -9.49
C THR A 108 10.77 -8.80 -8.98
N LYS A 109 11.13 -10.02 -9.41
CA LYS A 109 10.49 -11.27 -8.97
C LYS A 109 10.99 -11.73 -7.60
#